data_AF-H8ZF13-F1
#
_entry.id   AF-H8ZF13-F1
#
_cell.length_a   1.000
_cell.length_b   1.000
_cell.length_c   1.000
_cell.angle_alpha   90.00
_cell.angle_beta   90.00
_cell.angle_gamma   90.00
#
_symmetry.space_group_name_H-M   'P 1'
#
loop_
_entity.id
_entity.type
_entity.pdbx_description
1 polymer ?
#
loop_
_entity_poly.entity_id
_entity_poly.type
_entity_poly.pdbx_seq_one_letter_code
_entity_poly.pdbx_strand_id
1 'polypeptide(L)'
;MERIYRTANSKQTNERIKEIVPELRKYAAQRVGGSETIRCLRDSLKEVGLKEKKRNTPYRHQKVERVREKTSEINMRESLREQGIHIKKKRETKQEKINAMKKKRKFG
;
A
#
# COMPACT_ATOMS: atom_id res chain seq x y z
N MET A 1 49.06 -18.65 9.46
CA MET A 1 47.99 -18.49 10.48
C MET A 1 47.16 -17.22 10.29
N GLU A 2 47.75 -16.01 10.19
CA GLU A 2 46.97 -14.74 10.10
C GLU A 2 45.91 -14.64 8.99
N ARG A 3 46.16 -15.20 7.80
CA ARG A 3 45.17 -15.15 6.69
C ARG A 3 43.90 -15.95 6.96
N ILE A 4 44.00 -17.04 7.74
CA ILE A 4 42.86 -17.91 8.10
C ILE A 4 41.99 -17.21 9.14
N TYR A 5 42.59 -16.51 10.11
CA TYR A 5 41.86 -15.73 11.11
C TYR A 5 41.13 -14.53 10.49
N ARG A 6 41.72 -13.83 9.51
CA ARG A 6 41.04 -12.74 8.79
C ARG A 6 39.80 -13.21 8.00
N THR A 7 39.87 -14.38 7.40
CA THR A 7 38.76 -14.95 6.62
C THR A 7 37.68 -15.60 7.48
N ALA A 8 38.02 -16.17 8.64
CA ALA A 8 37.06 -16.65 9.62
C ALA A 8 36.28 -15.49 10.25
N ASN A 9 36.99 -14.42 10.66
CA ASN A 9 36.34 -13.21 11.18
C ASN A 9 35.42 -12.58 10.14
N SER A 10 35.86 -12.42 8.88
CA SER A 10 35.00 -11.84 7.84
C SER A 10 33.75 -12.67 7.53
N LYS A 11 33.85 -14.02 7.59
CA LYS A 11 32.68 -14.90 7.43
C LYS A 11 31.66 -14.70 8.55
N GLN A 12 32.12 -14.67 9.81
CA GLN A 12 31.24 -14.48 10.96
C GLN A 12 30.58 -13.09 10.96
N THR A 13 31.31 -12.04 10.57
CA THR A 13 30.74 -10.69 10.41
C THR A 13 29.69 -10.65 9.29
N ASN A 14 29.96 -11.33 8.17
CA ASN A 14 29.03 -11.39 7.04
C ASN A 14 27.73 -12.14 7.37
N GLU A 15 27.78 -13.15 8.24
CA GLU A 15 26.58 -13.84 8.71
C GLU A 15 25.75 -12.97 9.64
N ARG A 16 26.37 -12.29 10.61
CA ARG A 16 25.67 -11.32 11.47
C ARG A 16 25.03 -10.18 10.67
N ILE A 17 25.70 -9.68 9.63
CA ILE A 17 25.14 -8.65 8.74
C ILE A 17 23.90 -9.18 8.01
N LYS A 18 23.92 -10.43 7.53
CA LYS A 18 22.76 -11.05 6.85
C LYS A 18 21.55 -11.23 7.77
N GLU A 19 21.76 -11.41 9.06
CA GLU A 19 20.70 -11.52 10.07
C GLU A 19 20.09 -10.16 10.42
N ILE A 20 20.92 -9.13 10.58
CA ILE A 20 20.49 -7.79 11.04
C ILE A 20 19.84 -6.97 9.91
N VAL A 21 20.31 -7.11 8.67
CA VAL A 21 19.81 -6.32 7.52
C VAL A 21 18.29 -6.44 7.30
N PRO A 22 17.68 -7.65 7.35
CA PRO A 22 16.23 -7.80 7.29
C PRO A 22 15.47 -7.03 8.37
N GLU A 23 15.99 -7.02 9.61
CA GLU A 23 15.36 -6.31 10.71
C GLU A 23 15.45 -4.79 10.54
N LEU A 24 16.63 -4.29 10.15
CA LEU A 24 16.82 -2.87 9.82
C LEU A 24 15.90 -2.42 8.69
N ARG A 25 15.69 -3.27 7.68
CA ARG A 25 14.74 -2.98 6.59
C ARG A 25 13.30 -2.93 7.07
N LYS A 26 12.89 -3.87 7.92
CA LYS A 26 11.55 -3.90 8.51
C LYS A 26 11.29 -2.62 9.31
N TYR A 27 12.26 -2.22 10.12
CA TYR A 27 12.18 -0.99 10.91
C TYR A 27 12.17 0.27 10.03
N ALA A 28 13.07 0.37 9.06
CA ALA A 28 13.13 1.51 8.15
C ALA A 28 11.84 1.63 7.32
N ALA A 29 11.26 0.53 6.83
CA ALA A 29 10.03 0.54 6.04
C ALA A 29 8.84 1.19 6.77
N GLN A 30 8.83 1.16 8.11
CA GLN A 30 7.78 1.75 8.94
C GLN A 30 7.95 3.27 9.16
N ARG A 31 9.13 3.84 8.87
CA ARG A 31 9.43 5.25 9.09
C ARG A 31 9.18 6.10 7.84
N VAL A 32 8.75 7.34 8.05
CA VAL A 32 8.71 8.36 6.98
C VAL A 32 10.15 8.61 6.50
N GLY A 33 10.40 8.46 5.19
CA GLY A 33 11.75 8.58 4.61
C GLY A 33 12.58 7.30 4.63
N GLY A 34 12.07 6.19 5.18
CA GLY A 34 12.81 4.93 5.26
C GLY A 34 13.21 4.30 3.93
N SER A 35 12.63 4.75 2.81
CA SER A 35 13.05 4.34 1.47
C SER A 35 14.43 4.82 1.08
N GLU A 36 14.85 5.98 1.57
CA GLU A 36 16.19 6.49 1.36
C GLU A 36 17.18 5.70 2.21
N THR A 37 16.84 5.42 3.47
CA THR A 37 17.66 4.56 4.36
C THR A 37 17.83 3.15 3.81
N ILE A 38 16.78 2.53 3.28
CA ILE A 38 16.85 1.19 2.66
C ILE A 38 17.72 1.21 1.39
N ARG A 39 17.68 2.32 0.63
CA ARG A 39 18.50 2.50 -0.58
C ARG A 39 19.97 2.64 -0.22
N CYS A 40 20.31 3.52 0.73
CA CYS A 40 21.66 3.66 1.23
C CYS A 40 22.19 2.34 1.79
N LEU A 41 21.38 1.63 2.58
CA LEU A 41 21.76 0.32 3.12
C LEU A 41 22.05 -0.69 2.00
N ARG A 42 21.20 -0.73 0.96
CA ARG A 42 21.42 -1.61 -0.20
C ARG A 42 22.72 -1.27 -0.94
N ASP A 43 22.99 0.02 -1.12
CA ASP A 43 24.16 0.49 -1.87
C ASP A 43 25.45 0.21 -1.07
N SER A 44 25.45 0.45 0.26
CA SER A 44 26.56 0.06 1.16
C SER A 44 26.79 -1.46 1.20
N LEU A 45 25.72 -2.27 1.20
CA LEU A 45 25.85 -3.74 1.15
C LEU A 45 26.47 -4.22 -0.17
N LYS A 46 26.17 -3.52 -1.27
CA LYS A 46 26.76 -3.79 -2.59
C LYS A 46 28.26 -3.45 -2.60
N GLU A 47 28.66 -2.35 -1.97
CA GLU A 47 30.08 -1.94 -1.85
C GLU A 47 30.91 -2.97 -1.08
N VAL A 48 30.35 -3.59 -0.03
CA VAL A 48 31.04 -4.64 0.74
C VAL A 48 30.94 -6.05 0.13
N GLY A 49 30.43 -6.16 -1.11
CA GLY A 49 30.32 -7.43 -1.84
C GLY A 49 29.23 -8.38 -1.31
N LEU A 50 28.39 -7.92 -0.39
CA LEU A 50 27.25 -8.66 0.13
C LEU A 50 26.03 -8.43 -0.76
N LYS A 51 25.90 -9.24 -1.81
CA LYS A 51 24.68 -9.23 -2.63
C LYS A 51 23.50 -9.72 -1.80
N GLU A 52 22.48 -8.89 -1.70
CA GLU A 52 21.22 -9.30 -1.12
C GLU A 52 20.59 -10.42 -1.95
N LYS A 53 20.14 -11.47 -1.26
CA LYS A 53 19.22 -12.43 -1.88
C LYS A 53 17.98 -11.64 -2.30
N LYS A 54 17.59 -11.77 -3.58
CA LYS A 54 16.31 -11.26 -4.09
C LYS A 54 15.18 -11.95 -3.34
N ARG A 55 14.82 -11.47 -2.16
CA ARG A 55 13.51 -11.75 -1.58
C ARG A 55 12.57 -10.71 -2.17
N ASN A 56 11.55 -11.21 -2.86
CA ASN A 56 10.37 -10.45 -3.24
C ASN A 56 9.60 -10.08 -1.97
N THR A 57 10.19 -9.28 -1.09
CA THR A 57 9.42 -8.62 -0.04
C THR A 57 8.71 -7.49 -0.77
N PRO A 58 7.38 -7.52 -0.95
CA PRO A 58 6.67 -6.43 -1.60
C PRO A 58 6.83 -5.19 -0.70
N TYR A 59 7.83 -4.37 -1.02
CA TYR A 59 8.10 -3.15 -0.29
C TYR A 59 6.96 -2.18 -0.56
N ARG A 60 6.06 -2.03 0.43
CA ARG A 60 4.97 -1.06 0.37
C ARG A 60 5.37 0.15 1.18
N HIS A 61 5.70 1.22 0.48
CA HIS A 61 6.04 2.48 1.12
C HIS A 61 4.80 3.06 1.81
N GLN A 62 4.90 3.48 3.07
CA GLN A 62 3.75 4.01 3.83
C GLN A 62 3.07 5.21 3.14
N LYS A 63 3.85 6.06 2.45
CA LYS A 63 3.34 7.13 1.55
C LYS A 63 2.45 6.58 0.42
N VAL A 64 2.81 5.44 -0.17
CA VAL A 64 2.02 4.79 -1.23
C VAL A 64 0.77 4.15 -0.66
N GLU A 65 0.83 3.56 0.54
CA GLU A 65 -0.37 3.03 1.21
C GLU A 65 -1.34 4.14 1.59
N ARG A 66 -0.87 5.23 2.21
CA ARG A 66 -1.71 6.40 2.53
C ARG A 66 -2.37 7.01 1.28
N VAL A 67 -1.67 7.06 0.16
CA VAL A 67 -2.25 7.54 -1.11
C VAL A 67 -3.31 6.57 -1.60
N ARG A 68 -3.05 5.25 -1.59
CA ARG A 68 -4.03 4.24 -2.02
C ARG A 68 -5.29 4.22 -1.14
N GLU A 69 -5.13 4.33 0.17
CA GLU A 69 -6.25 4.43 1.11
C GLU A 69 -7.08 5.68 0.82
N LYS A 70 -6.43 6.85 0.67
CA LYS A 70 -7.11 8.11 0.34
C LYS A 70 -7.85 8.05 -1.00
N THR A 71 -7.25 7.43 -2.02
CA THR A 71 -7.92 7.21 -3.32
C THR A 71 -9.12 6.26 -3.17
N SER A 72 -8.99 5.20 -2.38
CA SER A 72 -10.09 4.26 -2.09
C SER A 72 -11.25 4.95 -1.39
N GLU A 73 -10.98 5.84 -0.43
CA GLU A 73 -12.02 6.64 0.26
C GLU A 73 -12.74 7.58 -0.70
N ILE A 74 -12.02 8.23 -1.61
CA ILE A 74 -12.61 9.11 -2.63
C ILE A 74 -13.55 8.30 -3.53
N ASN A 75 -13.07 7.16 -4.05
CA ASN A 75 -13.88 6.29 -4.91
C ASN A 75 -15.14 5.79 -4.20
N MET A 76 -15.04 5.45 -2.91
CA MET A 76 -16.19 5.03 -2.11
C MET A 76 -17.22 6.16 -1.96
N ARG A 77 -16.76 7.39 -1.69
CA ARG A 77 -17.65 8.57 -1.61
C ARG A 77 -18.37 8.85 -2.92
N GLU A 78 -17.67 8.75 -4.04
CA GLU A 78 -18.27 8.91 -5.37
C GLU A 78 -19.32 7.84 -5.66
N SER A 79 -19.02 6.57 -5.36
CA SER A 79 -19.98 5.47 -5.50
C SER A 79 -21.25 5.69 -4.66
N LEU A 80 -21.11 6.10 -3.41
CA LEU A 80 -22.26 6.41 -2.54
C LEU A 80 -23.09 7.58 -3.06
N ARG A 81 -22.45 8.59 -3.64
CA ARG A 81 -23.13 9.74 -4.25
C ARG A 81 -23.95 9.31 -5.47
N GLU A 82 -23.39 8.47 -6.34
CA GLU A 82 -24.09 7.92 -7.50
C GLU A 82 -25.28 7.06 -7.08
N GLN A 83 -25.11 6.19 -6.08
CA GLN A 83 -26.21 5.41 -5.52
C GLN A 83 -27.34 6.31 -4.99
N GLY A 84 -26.99 7.39 -4.28
CA GLY A 84 -27.95 8.40 -3.83
C GLY A 84 -28.75 9.04 -4.97
N ILE A 85 -28.07 9.41 -6.07
CA ILE A 85 -28.71 9.95 -7.28
C ILE A 85 -29.68 8.92 -7.89
N HIS A 86 -29.27 7.66 -8.00
CA HIS A 86 -30.13 6.59 -8.54
C HIS A 86 -31.36 6.34 -7.67
N ILE A 87 -31.22 6.35 -6.34
CA ILE A 87 -32.34 6.20 -5.41
C ILE A 87 -33.32 7.37 -5.56
N LYS A 88 -32.82 8.61 -5.65
CA LYS A 88 -33.66 9.80 -5.85
C LYS A 88 -34.47 9.71 -7.15
N LYS A 89 -33.82 9.40 -8.28
CA LYS A 89 -34.50 9.19 -9.57
C LYS A 89 -35.56 8.08 -9.51
N LYS A 90 -35.28 6.97 -8.82
CA LYS A 90 -36.25 5.87 -8.61
C LYS A 90 -37.46 6.31 -7.78
N ARG A 91 -37.28 7.20 -6.80
CA ARG A 91 -38.39 7.75 -5.99
C ARG A 91 -39.24 8.71 -6.82
N GLU A 92 -38.63 9.62 -7.56
CA GLU A 92 -39.32 10.59 -8.43
C GLU A 92 -40.17 9.87 -9.48
N THR A 93 -39.59 8.91 -10.21
CA THR A 93 -40.30 8.12 -11.22
C THR A 93 -41.45 7.27 -10.63
N LYS A 94 -41.28 6.71 -9.43
CA LYS A 94 -42.39 6.04 -8.72
C LYS A 94 -43.51 7.02 -8.36
N GLN A 95 -43.15 8.20 -7.86
CA GLN A 95 -44.13 9.22 -7.48
C GLN A 95 -44.91 9.74 -8.68
N GLU A 96 -44.25 9.96 -9.82
CA GLU A 96 -44.89 10.34 -11.08
C GLU A 96 -45.90 9.29 -11.55
N LYS A 97 -45.54 8.01 -11.49
CA LYS A 97 -46.46 6.91 -11.84
C LYS A 97 -47.69 6.88 -10.93
N ILE A 98 -47.51 7.07 -9.62
CA ILE A 98 -48.62 7.14 -8.66
C ILE A 98 -49.54 8.32 -8.99
N ASN A 99 -48.97 9.50 -9.28
CA ASN A 99 -49.74 10.69 -9.63
C ASN A 99 -50.52 10.51 -10.94
N ALA A 100 -49.92 9.87 -11.95
CA ALA A 100 -50.58 9.55 -13.21
C ALA A 100 -51.78 8.59 -13.02
N MET A 101 -51.62 7.55 -12.18
CA MET A 101 -52.72 6.63 -11.84
C MET A 101 -53.85 7.33 -11.08
N LYS A 102 -53.52 8.20 -10.11
CA LYS A 102 -54.52 9.00 -9.38
C LYS A 102 -55.30 9.93 -10.30
N LYS A 103 -54.65 10.57 -11.28
CA LYS A 103 -55.33 11.40 -12.29
C LYS A 103 -56.28 10.57 -13.14
N LYS A 104 -55.84 9.42 -13.67
CA LYS A 104 -56.72 8.53 -14.46
C LYS A 104 -57.98 8.09 -13.70
N ARG A 105 -57.87 7.80 -12.40
CA ARG A 105 -59.01 7.41 -11.55
C ARG A 105 -59.98 8.55 -11.18
N LYS A 106 -59.56 9.82 -11.31
CA LYS A 106 -60.42 10.99 -11.01
C LYS A 106 -61.22 11.47 -12.22
N PHE A 107 -60.79 11.10 -13.43
CA PHE A 107 -61.35 11.60 -14.69
C PHE A 107 -61.90 10.47 -15.59
N GLY A 108 -62.03 9.26 -15.06
CA GLY A 108 -62.73 8.13 -15.68
C GLY A 108 -63.73 7.56 -14.69
#